data_AF-A0A4Q6XX72-F1
#
_entry.id   AF-A0A4Q6XX72-F1
#
_cell.length_a   1.000
_cell.length_b   1.000
_cell.length_c   1.000
_cell.angle_alpha   90.00
_cell.angle_beta   90.00
_cell.angle_gamma   90.00
#
_symmetry.space_group_name_H-M   'P 1'
#
loop_
_entity.id
_entity.type
_entity.pdbx_description
1 polymer ?
#
loop_
_entity_poly.entity_id
_entity_poly.type
_entity_poly.pdbx_seq_one_letter_code
_entity_poly.pdbx_strand_id
1 'polypeptide(L)' 'MIAAALVSLDLGRRVTGWALVLFAASALAWIGGAILTHDAALGTQNVVLLGIDLFGAYRYLIRKKPNG' A
#
# COMPACT_ATOMS: atom_id res chain seq x y z
N MET A 1 4.50 -15.24 -1.99
CA MET A 1 4.95 -15.67 -0.65
C MET A 1 6.33 -15.10 -0.29
N ILE A 2 7.30 -15.06 -1.22
CA ILE A 2 8.64 -14.47 -0.96
C ILE A 2 8.61 -12.93 -0.87
N ALA A 3 7.73 -12.25 -1.60
CA ALA A 3 7.59 -10.78 -1.55
C ALA A 3 7.13 -10.25 -0.18
N ALA A 4 6.24 -10.98 0.51
CA ALA A 4 5.78 -10.63 1.85
C ALA A 4 6.88 -10.85 2.91
N ALA A 5 7.72 -11.88 2.73
CA ALA A 5 8.89 -12.11 3.58
C ALA A 5 9.95 -11.02 3.40
N LEU A 6 10.19 -10.56 2.16
CA LEU A 6 11.07 -9.43 1.84
C LEU A 6 10.57 -8.08 2.39
N VAL A 7 9.25 -7.87 2.47
CA VAL A 7 8.63 -6.71 3.12
C VAL A 7 8.79 -6.75 4.66
N SER A 8 8.83 -7.95 5.25
CA SER A 8 9.10 -8.15 6.69
C SER A 8 10.59 -8.18 7.06
N LEU A 9 11.46 -8.42 6.07
CA LEU A 9 12.91 -8.37 6.24
C LEU A 9 13.34 -6.90 6.31
N ASP A 10 13.59 -6.49 7.56
CA ASP A 10 14.07 -5.24 8.14
C ASP A 10 15.23 -4.50 7.41
N LEU A 11 15.23 -4.37 6.08
CA LEU A 11 16.27 -3.62 5.34
C LEU A 11 16.11 -2.10 5.42
N GLY A 12 15.03 -1.61 6.02
CA GLY A 12 14.85 -0.21 6.36
C GLY A 12 13.39 0.18 6.33
N ARG A 13 12.85 0.56 7.49
CA ARG A 13 11.49 1.11 7.67
C ARG A 13 11.05 2.10 6.59
N ARG A 14 12.00 2.85 6.01
CA ARG A 14 11.76 3.78 4.90
C ARG A 14 11.47 3.07 3.57
N VAL A 15 12.22 2.02 3.21
CA VAL A 15 12.02 1.28 1.95
C VAL A 15 10.66 0.60 1.95
N THR A 16 10.26 -0.03 3.05
CA THR A 16 8.93 -0.63 3.20
C THR A 16 7.81 0.41 3.10
N GLY A 17 7.99 1.59 3.72
CA GLY A 17 7.05 2.70 3.59
C GLY A 17 6.91 3.21 2.16
N TRP A 18 8.02 3.40 1.44
CA TRP A 18 8.00 3.82 0.04
C TRP A 18 7.41 2.77 -0.90
N ALA A 19 7.63 1.47 -0.64
CA ALA A 19 6.98 0.39 -1.39
C ALA A 19 5.45 0.41 -1.22
N LEU A 20 4.95 0.67 0.00
CA LEU A 20 3.52 0.82 0.27
C LEU A 20 2.91 2.04 -0.43
N VAL A 21 3.64 3.16 -0.50
CA VAL A 21 3.20 4.34 -1.27
C VAL A 21 3.10 4.03 -2.77
N LEU A 22 4.06 3.27 -3.32
CA LEU A 22 4.02 2.84 -4.72
C LEU A 22 2.82 1.91 -4.99
N PHE A 23 2.52 1.00 -4.06
CA PHE A 23 1.33 0.14 -4.17
C PHE A 23 0.02 0.95 -4.08
N ALA A 24 -0.08 1.91 -3.17
CA ALA A 24 -1.24 2.81 -3.10
C ALA A 24 -1.45 3.61 -4.41
N ALA A 25 -0.36 4.09 -5.02
CA ALA A 25 -0.43 4.78 -6.31
C ALA A 25 -0.89 3.86 -7.45
N SER A 26 -0.44 2.60 -7.45
CA SER A 26 -0.93 1.59 -8.40
C SER A 26 -2.40 1.27 -8.20
N ALA A 27 -2.86 1.15 -6.94
CA ALA A 27 -4.26 0.93 -6.62
C ALA A 27 -5.16 2.09 -7.09
N LEU A 28 -4.71 3.35 -7.01
CA LEU A 28 -5.42 4.50 -7.59
C LEU A 28 -5.60 4.37 -9.10
N ALA A 29 -4.57 3.94 -9.82
CA ALA A 29 -4.66 3.72 -11.27
C ALA A 29 -5.69 2.62 -11.61
N TRP A 30 -5.70 1.53 -10.83
CA TRP A 30 -6.67 0.45 -10.99
C TRP A 30 -8.11 0.85 -10.61
N ILE A 31 -8.29 1.70 -9.60
CA ILE A 31 -9.60 2.28 -9.26
C ILE A 31 -10.08 3.17 -10.42
N GLY A 32 -9.22 4.00 -11.01
CA GLY A 32 -9.55 4.79 -12.20
C GLY A 32 -9.96 3.92 -13.39
N GLY A 33 -9.25 2.82 -13.62
CA GLY A 33 -9.61 1.81 -14.62
C GLY A 33 -10.97 1.17 -14.35
N ALA A 34 -11.25 0.78 -13.09
CA ALA A 34 -12.51 0.18 -12.67
C ALA A 34 -13.71 1.12 -12.87
N ILE A 35 -13.51 2.43 -12.66
CA ILE A 35 -14.52 3.45 -12.94
C ILE A 35 -14.83 3.52 -14.44
N LEU A 36 -13.80 3.44 -15.31
CA LEU A 36 -13.97 3.43 -16.76
C LEU A 36 -14.67 2.17 -17.27
N THR A 37 -14.41 1.02 -16.65
CA THR A 37 -15.00 -0.28 -17.05
C THR A 37 -16.32 -0.59 -16.35
N HIS A 38 -16.81 0.29 -15.48
CA HIS A 38 -17.97 0.06 -14.59
C HIS A 38 -17.86 -1.26 -13.78
N ASP A 39 -16.63 -1.69 -13.48
CA ASP A 39 -16.37 -2.93 -12.77
C ASP A 39 -16.30 -2.66 -11.26
N ALA A 40 -17.45 -2.81 -10.61
CA ALA A 40 -17.58 -2.59 -9.18
C ALA A 40 -16.76 -3.59 -8.34
N ALA A 41 -16.49 -4.80 -8.85
CA ALA A 41 -15.71 -5.80 -8.13
C ALA A 41 -14.22 -5.42 -8.13
N LEU A 42 -13.70 -5.03 -9.30
CA LEU A 42 -12.33 -4.53 -9.44
C LEU A 42 -12.10 -3.27 -8.61
N GLY A 43 -13.05 -2.32 -8.64
CA GLY A 43 -12.96 -1.07 -7.89
C GLY A 43 -12.95 -1.28 -6.38
N THR A 44 -13.88 -2.08 -5.85
CA THR A 44 -13.99 -2.33 -4.41
C THR A 44 -12.75 -3.01 -3.85
N GLN A 45 -12.18 -3.99 -4.57
CA GLN A 45 -10.97 -4.69 -4.14
C GLN A 45 -9.76 -3.74 -4.08
N ASN A 46 -9.57 -2.90 -5.09
CA ASN A 46 -8.47 -1.94 -5.12
C ASN A 46 -8.64 -0.80 -4.10
N VAL A 47 -9.88 -0.41 -3.77
CA VAL A 47 -10.17 0.54 -2.68
C VAL A 47 -9.75 -0.01 -1.32
N VAL A 48 -10.04 -1.29 -1.02
CA VAL A 48 -9.62 -1.91 0.24
C VAL A 48 -8.09 -2.03 0.31
N LEU A 49 -7.44 -2.44 -0.78
CA LEU A 49 -5.98 -2.48 -0.87
C LEU A 49 -5.35 -1.10 -0.64
N LEU A 50 -5.91 -0.07 -1.27
CA LEU A 50 -5.49 1.32 -1.09
C LEU A 50 -5.59 1.77 0.37
N GLY A 51 -6.66 1.39 1.08
CA GLY A 51 -6.81 1.68 2.51
C GLY A 51 -5.74 1.01 3.37
N ILE A 52 -5.40 -0.25 3.08
CA ILE A 52 -4.36 -1.01 3.79
C ILE A 52 -2.97 -0.43 3.48
N ASP A 53 -2.68 -0.11 2.23
CA ASP A 53 -1.40 0.46 1.80
C ASP A 53 -1.17 1.84 2.40
N LEU A 54 -2.19 2.71 2.41
CA LEU A 54 -2.14 4.01 3.08
C LEU A 54 -1.96 3.87 4.59
N PHE A 55 -2.67 2.94 5.24
CA PHE A 55 -2.52 2.70 6.67
C PHE A 55 -1.13 2.15 7.01
N GLY A 56 -0.61 1.23 6.20
CA GLY A 56 0.74 0.69 6.32
C GLY A 56 1.80 1.76 6.12
N ALA A 57 1.67 2.57 5.06
CA ALA A 57 2.55 3.70 4.77
C ALA A 57 2.52 4.73 5.91
N TYR A 58 1.33 5.07 6.41
CA TYR A 58 1.15 5.97 7.56
C TYR A 58 1.85 5.42 8.82
N ARG A 59 1.67 4.13 9.10
CA ARG A 59 2.32 3.48 10.24
C ARG A 59 3.85 3.42 10.11
N TYR A 60 4.40 3.24 8.92
CA TYR A 60 5.84 3.12 8.70
C TYR A 60 6.56 4.47 8.50
N LEU A 61 5.92 5.44 7.82
CA LEU A 61 6.51 6.73 7.47
C LEU A 61 6.21 7.82 8.52
N ILE A 62 4.98 7.87 9.04
CA ILE A 62 4.48 8.94 9.92
C ILE A 62 4.58 8.56 11.39
N ARG A 63 4.28 7.30 11.76
CA ARG A 63 4.49 6.83 13.14
C ARG A 63 5.96 6.51 13.36
N LYS A 64 6.80 7.54 13.54
CA LYS A 64 8.10 7.39 14.21
C LYS A 64 7.83 6.75 15.57
N LYS A 65 8.28 5.50 15.76
CA LYS A 65 8.51 4.99 17.12
C LYS A 65 9.38 6.05 17.81
N PRO A 66 9.00 6.62 18.96
CA PRO A 66 9.88 7.48 19.73
C PRO A 66 11.20 6.74 19.87
N ASN A 67 12.31 7.42 19.61
CA ASN A 67 13.63 6.90 19.87
C ASN A 67 13.67 6.53 21.36
N GLY A 68 13.57 5.24 21.64
CA GLY A 68 13.94 4.64 22.92
C GLY A 68 15.31 4.05 22.74
#